data_AF-A0A2D9T1P0-F1
#
_entry.id   AF-A0A2D9T1P0-F1
#
_cell.length_a   1.000
_cell.length_b   1.000
_cell.length_c   1.000
_cell.angle_alpha   90.00
_cell.angle_beta   90.00
_cell.angle_gamma   90.00
#
_symmetry.space_group_name_H-M   'P 1'
#
loop_
_entity.id
_entity.type
_entity.pdbx_description
1 polymer ?
#
loop_
_entity_poly.entity_id
_entity_poly.type
_entity_poly.pdbx_seq_one_letter_code
_entity_poly.pdbx_strand_id
1 'polypeptide(L)'
;MSFMAAAVGETLRSLCQQWRAARGQPGQDAANARQSAVRGARRLIQSRESQAEAKAWFAATLEGSEREPRFFAAAALDGVTPKRLLGSMITAAVNEPNPSFNRSFVRPALRCAGPARVMGALIRIFREGQPSERTGALAALYWATADASKFSSEAQEVPVLGQAELLDTFLATEHLPLRRQILPWLGLGTPMADELAGRIARVTEICRASSDEYLRTRVRVQLGESSLLPALPAQSS
;
A
#
# COMPACT_ATOMS: atom_id res chain seq x y z
N MET A 1 16.61 -24.05 21.19
CA MET A 1 15.75 -22.96 20.68
C MET A 1 14.64 -23.41 19.69
N SER A 2 14.41 -24.72 19.46
CA SER A 2 13.55 -25.17 18.33
C SER A 2 12.07 -25.43 18.65
N PHE A 3 11.71 -25.77 19.90
CA PHE A 3 10.35 -26.22 20.23
C PHE A 3 9.35 -25.08 20.36
N MET A 4 9.75 -23.99 21.03
CA MET A 4 8.89 -22.83 21.27
C MET A 4 8.53 -22.09 19.97
N ALA A 5 9.49 -21.91 19.06
CA ALA A 5 9.26 -21.30 17.76
C ALA A 5 8.26 -22.11 16.91
N ALA A 6 8.38 -23.44 16.91
CA ALA A 6 7.43 -24.32 16.24
C ALA A 6 6.03 -24.21 16.85
N ALA A 7 5.91 -24.17 18.17
CA ALA A 7 4.63 -24.05 18.86
C ALA A 7 3.92 -22.70 18.57
N VAL A 8 4.65 -21.58 18.59
CA VAL A 8 4.10 -20.26 18.25
C VAL A 8 3.66 -20.20 16.79
N GLY A 9 4.48 -20.72 15.87
CA GLY A 9 4.14 -20.80 14.45
C GLY A 9 2.89 -21.65 14.18
N GLU A 10 2.77 -22.82 14.82
CA GLU A 10 1.59 -23.69 14.71
C GLU A 10 0.33 -22.99 15.20
N THR A 11 0.43 -22.31 16.35
CA THR A 11 -0.68 -21.55 16.92
C THR A 11 -1.13 -20.42 15.98
N LEU A 12 -0.20 -19.65 15.41
CA LEU A 12 -0.52 -18.58 14.46
C LEU A 12 -1.15 -19.12 13.18
N ARG A 13 -0.67 -20.26 12.67
CA ARG A 13 -1.28 -20.94 11.52
C ARG A 13 -2.71 -21.39 11.82
N SER A 14 -2.96 -22.00 12.98
CA SER A 14 -4.30 -22.40 13.40
C SER A 14 -5.24 -21.20 13.50
N LEU A 15 -4.80 -20.09 14.12
CA LEU A 15 -5.58 -18.86 14.21
C LEU A 15 -5.88 -18.26 12.82
N CYS A 16 -4.91 -18.30 11.90
CA CYS A 16 -5.11 -17.87 10.52
C CYS A 16 -6.17 -18.72 9.80
N GLN A 17 -6.15 -20.04 9.99
CA GLN A 17 -7.16 -20.96 9.43
C GLN A 17 -8.56 -20.67 9.99
N GLN A 18 -8.68 -20.45 11.30
CA GLN A 18 -9.94 -20.08 11.95
C GLN A 18 -10.48 -18.75 11.40
N TRP A 19 -9.61 -17.74 11.27
CA TRP A 19 -9.98 -16.44 10.71
C TRP A 19 -10.47 -16.56 9.27
N ARG A 20 -9.78 -17.36 8.45
CA ARG A 20 -10.15 -17.63 7.05
C ARG A 20 -11.50 -18.34 6.94
N ALA A 21 -11.72 -19.39 7.72
CA ALA A 21 -12.98 -20.15 7.72
C ALA A 21 -14.17 -19.24 8.05
N ALA A 22 -14.01 -18.34 9.02
CA ALA A 22 -15.04 -17.40 9.42
C ALA A 22 -15.23 -16.22 8.45
N ARG A 23 -14.28 -15.91 7.56
CA ARG A 23 -14.39 -14.78 6.61
C ARG A 23 -15.45 -15.00 5.53
N GLY A 24 -15.69 -16.26 5.14
CA GLY A 24 -16.68 -16.62 4.13
C GLY A 24 -18.12 -16.75 4.66
N GLN A 25 -18.34 -16.60 5.97
CA GLN A 25 -19.62 -16.85 6.60
C GLN A 25 -20.28 -15.53 7.05
N PRO A 26 -21.59 -15.34 6.79
CA PRO A 26 -22.34 -14.23 7.35
C PRO A 26 -22.67 -14.47 8.83
N GLY A 27 -23.04 -13.41 9.55
CA GLY A 27 -23.58 -13.50 10.90
C GLY A 27 -22.59 -13.14 12.02
N GLN A 28 -23.15 -12.98 13.22
CA GLN A 28 -22.42 -12.50 14.40
C GLN A 28 -21.35 -13.50 14.87
N ASP A 29 -21.64 -14.81 14.78
CA ASP A 29 -20.70 -15.85 15.21
C ASP A 29 -19.42 -15.86 14.38
N ALA A 30 -19.55 -15.70 13.06
CA ALA A 30 -18.43 -15.57 12.14
C ALA A 30 -17.61 -14.29 12.43
N ALA A 31 -18.27 -13.17 12.75
CA ALA A 31 -17.58 -11.95 13.19
C ALA A 31 -16.80 -12.16 14.50
N ASN A 32 -17.43 -12.81 15.48
CA ASN A 32 -16.83 -13.13 16.78
C ASN A 32 -15.62 -14.06 16.63
N ALA A 33 -15.72 -15.09 15.78
CA ALA A 33 -14.63 -16.02 15.50
C ALA A 33 -13.42 -15.30 14.88
N ARG A 34 -13.63 -14.44 13.88
CA ARG A 34 -12.57 -13.61 13.29
C ARG A 34 -11.89 -12.74 14.33
N GLN A 35 -12.68 -12.07 15.17
CA GLN A 35 -12.15 -11.19 16.20
C GLN A 35 -11.39 -11.98 17.28
N SER A 36 -11.85 -13.19 17.62
CA SER A 36 -11.18 -14.09 18.55
C SER A 36 -9.80 -14.51 18.02
N ALA A 37 -9.73 -14.92 16.75
CA ALA A 37 -8.47 -15.29 16.11
C ALA A 37 -7.46 -14.13 16.12
N VAL A 38 -7.91 -12.93 15.74
CA VAL A 38 -7.11 -11.69 15.79
C VAL A 38 -6.63 -11.40 17.22
N ARG A 39 -7.50 -11.46 18.23
CA ARG A 39 -7.10 -11.27 19.63
C ARG A 39 -6.09 -12.30 20.10
N GLY A 40 -6.23 -13.56 19.69
CA GLY A 40 -5.26 -14.63 19.95
C GLY A 40 -3.87 -14.27 19.44
N ALA A 41 -3.78 -13.84 18.18
CA ALA A 41 -2.52 -13.46 17.55
C ALA A 41 -1.90 -12.23 18.23
N ARG A 42 -2.71 -11.25 18.64
CA ARG A 42 -2.25 -10.08 19.40
C ARG A 42 -1.67 -10.44 20.76
N ARG A 43 -2.24 -11.41 21.45
CA ARG A 43 -1.67 -11.88 22.73
C ARG A 43 -0.27 -12.46 22.55
N LEU A 44 -0.02 -13.19 21.46
CA LEU A 44 1.30 -13.73 21.16
C LEU A 44 2.33 -12.63 20.87
N ILE A 45 1.97 -11.59 20.12
CA ILE A 45 2.92 -10.50 19.83
C ILE A 45 3.22 -9.60 21.03
N GLN A 46 2.31 -9.55 22.00
CA GLN A 46 2.44 -8.76 23.24
C GLN A 46 3.10 -9.55 24.38
N SER A 47 3.07 -10.88 24.34
CA SER A 47 3.71 -11.73 25.34
C SER A 47 5.23 -11.64 25.27
N ARG A 48 5.89 -11.38 26.41
CA ARG A 48 7.37 -11.34 26.46
C ARG A 48 8.01 -12.66 26.05
N GLU A 49 7.35 -13.78 26.34
CA GLU A 49 7.86 -15.11 26.07
C GLU A 49 7.89 -15.40 24.57
N SER A 50 6.80 -15.11 23.86
CA SER A 50 6.61 -15.53 22.45
C SER A 50 6.76 -14.40 21.43
N GLN A 51 7.07 -13.18 21.87
CA GLN A 51 7.10 -12.02 21.00
C GLN A 51 8.16 -12.13 19.88
N ALA A 52 9.32 -12.73 20.11
CA ALA A 52 10.37 -12.82 19.11
C ALA A 52 9.94 -13.72 17.94
N GLU A 53 9.42 -14.90 18.26
CA GLU A 53 8.92 -15.90 17.33
C GLU A 53 7.67 -15.40 16.60
N ALA A 54 6.76 -14.74 17.32
CA ALA A 54 5.57 -14.14 16.73
C ALA A 54 5.95 -13.04 15.71
N LYS A 55 6.89 -12.16 16.06
CA LYS A 55 7.39 -11.12 15.13
C LYS A 55 8.03 -11.75 13.89
N ALA A 56 8.84 -12.79 14.06
CA ALA A 56 9.45 -13.49 12.93
C ALA A 56 8.39 -14.11 12.00
N TRP A 57 7.36 -14.74 12.57
CA TRP A 57 6.25 -15.30 11.79
C TRP A 57 5.48 -14.23 11.02
N PHE A 58 5.16 -13.11 11.66
CA PHE A 58 4.47 -12.00 10.98
C PHE A 58 5.30 -11.37 9.87
N ALA A 59 6.62 -11.18 10.07
CA ALA A 59 7.50 -10.67 9.04
C ALA A 59 7.51 -11.60 7.81
N ALA A 60 7.77 -12.90 8.04
CA ALA A 60 7.78 -13.91 6.98
C ALA A 60 6.43 -14.02 6.25
N THR A 61 5.33 -13.89 6.99
CA THR A 61 3.98 -13.95 6.43
C THR A 61 3.67 -12.72 5.59
N LEU A 62 4.04 -11.52 6.05
CA LEU A 62 3.83 -10.26 5.31
C LEU A 62 4.66 -10.20 4.01
N GLU A 63 5.86 -10.77 4.03
CA GLU A 63 6.76 -10.82 2.87
C GLU A 63 6.49 -12.02 1.95
N GLY A 64 5.70 -12.99 2.42
CA GLY A 64 5.33 -14.18 1.67
C GLY A 64 4.37 -13.90 0.50
N SER A 65 4.27 -14.86 -0.41
CA SER A 65 3.38 -14.79 -1.58
C SER A 65 1.91 -15.05 -1.23
N GLU A 66 1.65 -15.80 -0.16
CA GLU A 66 0.29 -16.20 0.20
C GLU A 66 -0.57 -15.00 0.61
N ARG A 67 -1.71 -14.84 -0.06
CA ARG A 67 -2.55 -13.65 0.08
C ARG A 67 -3.31 -13.62 1.40
N GLU A 68 -4.07 -14.67 1.72
CA GLU A 68 -4.92 -14.69 2.92
C GLU A 68 -4.13 -14.53 4.24
N PRO A 69 -2.99 -15.22 4.44
CA PRO A 69 -2.16 -15.01 5.64
C PRO A 69 -1.68 -13.58 5.81
N ARG A 70 -1.35 -12.87 4.72
CA ARG A 70 -1.00 -11.44 4.77
C ARG A 70 -2.13 -10.59 5.34
N PHE A 71 -3.36 -10.80 4.89
CA PHE A 71 -4.52 -10.06 5.41
C PHE A 71 -4.83 -10.40 6.87
N PHE A 72 -4.65 -11.66 7.28
CA PHE A 72 -4.72 -12.03 8.69
C PHE A 72 -3.65 -11.32 9.52
N ALA A 73 -2.39 -11.31 9.05
CA ALA A 73 -1.30 -10.60 9.71
C ALA A 73 -1.59 -9.10 9.85
N ALA A 74 -2.06 -8.45 8.79
CA ALA A 74 -2.44 -7.04 8.83
C ALA A 74 -3.55 -6.76 9.85
N ALA A 75 -4.59 -7.60 9.90
CA ALA A 75 -5.68 -7.49 10.88
C ALA A 75 -5.20 -7.70 12.32
N ALA A 76 -4.31 -8.68 12.53
CA ALA A 76 -3.68 -8.94 13.82
C ALA A 76 -2.85 -7.74 14.28
N LEU A 77 -2.10 -7.11 13.38
CA LEU A 77 -1.20 -6.01 13.71
C LEU A 77 -1.91 -4.67 13.93
N ASP A 78 -3.10 -4.44 13.39
CA ASP A 78 -3.82 -3.16 13.57
C ASP A 78 -4.03 -2.83 15.07
N GLY A 79 -3.35 -1.80 15.56
CA GLY A 79 -3.44 -1.34 16.96
C GLY A 79 -2.36 -1.85 17.91
N VAL A 80 -1.52 -2.82 17.51
CA VAL A 80 -0.46 -3.39 18.38
C VAL A 80 0.88 -3.56 17.65
N THR A 81 1.01 -2.92 16.49
CA THR A 81 2.11 -3.18 15.57
C THR A 81 3.47 -2.78 16.18
N PRO A 82 4.48 -3.67 16.15
CA PRO A 82 5.84 -3.29 16.49
C PRO A 82 6.50 -2.50 15.36
N LYS A 83 7.21 -1.42 15.69
CA LYS A 83 7.98 -0.60 14.71
C LYS A 83 8.93 -1.42 13.83
N ARG A 84 9.42 -2.57 14.32
CA ARG A 84 10.29 -3.50 13.58
C ARG A 84 9.61 -4.18 12.38
N LEU A 85 8.27 -4.26 12.36
CA LEU A 85 7.52 -4.84 11.24
C LEU A 85 7.13 -3.80 10.18
N LEU A 86 7.56 -2.54 10.33
CA LEU A 86 7.27 -1.50 9.36
C LEU A 86 7.71 -1.90 7.95
N GLY A 87 8.95 -2.39 7.79
CA GLY A 87 9.47 -2.83 6.50
C GLY A 87 8.56 -3.87 5.84
N SER A 88 8.25 -4.96 6.55
CA SER A 88 7.41 -6.04 6.03
C SER A 88 5.99 -5.58 5.67
N MET A 89 5.40 -4.65 6.42
CA MET A 89 4.09 -4.07 6.05
C MET A 89 4.16 -3.19 4.80
N ILE A 90 5.22 -2.40 4.65
CA ILE A 90 5.44 -1.60 3.44
C ILE A 90 5.62 -2.53 2.24
N THR A 91 6.45 -3.58 2.36
CA THR A 91 6.63 -4.60 1.33
C THR A 91 5.29 -5.26 0.96
N ALA A 92 4.48 -5.65 1.95
CA ALA A 92 3.16 -6.22 1.71
C ALA A 92 2.21 -5.24 0.97
N ALA A 93 2.26 -3.95 1.32
CA ALA A 93 1.47 -2.91 0.67
C ALA A 93 1.88 -2.69 -0.80
N VAL A 94 3.19 -2.63 -1.06
CA VAL A 94 3.75 -2.44 -2.40
C VAL A 94 3.44 -3.64 -3.30
N ASN A 95 3.51 -4.85 -2.75
CA ASN A 95 3.30 -6.10 -3.50
C ASN A 95 1.83 -6.55 -3.56
N GLU A 96 0.86 -5.76 -3.09
CA GLU A 96 -0.56 -6.09 -3.25
C GLU A 96 -1.08 -5.57 -4.59
N PRO A 97 -1.45 -6.47 -5.53
CA PRO A 97 -1.81 -6.08 -6.89
C PRO A 97 -3.10 -5.26 -6.96
N ASN A 98 -3.99 -5.38 -5.97
CA ASN A 98 -5.20 -4.57 -5.91
C ASN A 98 -4.97 -3.29 -5.07
N PRO A 99 -4.95 -2.10 -5.69
CA PRO A 99 -4.72 -0.84 -4.97
C PRO A 99 -5.73 -0.56 -3.86
N SER A 100 -6.95 -1.11 -3.91
CA SER A 100 -7.95 -0.93 -2.86
C SER A 100 -7.64 -1.77 -1.60
N PHE A 101 -6.91 -2.87 -1.76
CA PHE A 101 -6.60 -3.78 -0.66
C PHE A 101 -5.25 -3.49 0.01
N ASN A 102 -4.33 -2.79 -0.67
CA ASN A 102 -3.06 -2.44 -0.04
C ASN A 102 -3.23 -1.54 1.20
N ARG A 103 -4.36 -0.82 1.31
CA ARG A 103 -4.74 0.00 2.47
C ARG A 103 -4.78 -0.81 3.77
N SER A 104 -5.10 -2.11 3.69
CA SER A 104 -5.07 -3.02 4.84
C SER A 104 -3.70 -3.11 5.49
N PHE A 105 -2.61 -2.88 4.75
CA PHE A 105 -1.24 -2.86 5.26
C PHE A 105 -0.77 -1.44 5.61
N VAL A 106 -1.22 -0.44 4.84
CA VAL A 106 -0.86 0.97 5.06
C VAL A 106 -1.41 1.49 6.39
N ARG A 107 -2.69 1.22 6.72
CA ARG A 107 -3.32 1.76 7.94
C ARG A 107 -2.63 1.28 9.23
N PRO A 108 -2.33 -0.02 9.42
CA PRO A 108 -1.54 -0.47 10.56
C PRO A 108 -0.15 0.18 10.60
N ALA A 109 0.51 0.36 9.45
CA ALA A 109 1.81 1.02 9.37
C ALA A 109 1.74 2.49 9.82
N LEU A 110 0.73 3.24 9.37
CA LEU A 110 0.49 4.63 9.79
C LEU A 110 0.27 4.73 11.30
N ARG A 111 -0.60 3.88 11.85
CA ARG A 111 -0.89 3.86 13.30
C ARG A 111 0.35 3.54 14.12
N CYS A 112 1.25 2.70 13.60
CA CYS A 112 2.46 2.25 14.28
C CYS A 112 3.61 3.25 14.23
N ALA A 113 3.86 3.81 13.06
CA ALA A 113 5.11 4.51 12.73
C ALA A 113 4.89 5.99 12.41
N GLY A 114 3.64 6.41 12.24
CA GLY A 114 3.24 7.75 11.84
C GLY A 114 3.36 7.99 10.34
N PRO A 115 2.68 9.02 9.80
CA PRO A 115 2.70 9.35 8.38
C PRO A 115 4.09 9.62 7.82
N ALA A 116 4.93 10.40 8.52
CA ALA A 116 6.25 10.78 8.03
C ALA A 116 7.13 9.57 7.68
N ARG A 117 7.16 8.54 8.55
CA ARG A 117 7.99 7.34 8.33
C ARG A 117 7.43 6.45 7.23
N VAL A 118 6.10 6.29 7.18
CA VAL A 118 5.43 5.47 6.15
C VAL A 118 5.60 6.10 4.78
N MET A 119 5.30 7.38 4.64
CA MET A 119 5.39 8.09 3.37
C MET A 119 6.83 8.23 2.91
N GLY A 120 7.78 8.50 3.82
CA GLY A 120 9.21 8.50 3.49
C GLY A 120 9.68 7.15 2.96
N ALA A 121 9.23 6.03 3.55
CA ALA A 121 9.56 4.70 3.05
C ALA A 121 9.00 4.43 1.64
N LEU A 122 7.75 4.81 1.39
CA LEU A 122 7.09 4.65 0.09
C LEU A 122 7.74 5.52 -1.00
N ILE A 123 8.06 6.77 -0.68
CA ILE A 123 8.74 7.70 -1.59
C ILE A 123 10.14 7.18 -1.95
N ARG A 124 10.87 6.63 -0.96
CA ARG A 124 12.14 5.99 -1.24
C ARG A 124 12.01 4.82 -2.22
N ILE A 125 11.01 3.94 -2.03
CA ILE A 125 10.75 2.83 -2.97
C ILE A 125 10.37 3.36 -4.35
N PHE A 126 9.59 4.44 -4.44
CA PHE A 126 9.30 5.08 -5.72
C PHE A 126 10.56 5.60 -6.45
N ARG A 127 11.54 6.12 -5.71
CA ARG A 127 12.79 6.64 -6.27
C ARG A 127 13.76 5.54 -6.71
N GLU A 128 13.90 4.51 -5.88
CA GLU A 128 14.98 3.52 -5.98
C GLU A 128 14.52 2.18 -6.58
N GLY A 129 13.22 1.87 -6.50
CA GLY A 129 12.68 0.56 -6.86
C GLY A 129 12.56 0.32 -8.37
N GLN A 130 12.26 -0.92 -8.72
CA GLN A 130 11.91 -1.33 -10.07
C GLN A 130 10.52 -0.83 -10.48
N PRO A 131 10.16 -0.76 -11.78
CA PRO A 131 8.89 -0.19 -12.22
C PRO A 131 7.63 -0.76 -11.54
N SER A 132 7.61 -2.07 -11.24
CA SER A 132 6.53 -2.71 -10.48
C SER A 132 6.45 -2.24 -9.02
N GLU A 133 7.59 -2.13 -8.34
CA GLU A 133 7.68 -1.64 -6.96
C GLU A 133 7.28 -0.17 -6.88
N ARG A 134 7.71 0.66 -7.85
CA ARG A 134 7.28 2.07 -7.96
C ARG A 134 5.77 2.20 -8.13
N THR A 135 5.19 1.31 -8.93
CA THR A 135 3.73 1.25 -9.17
C THR A 135 2.99 0.95 -7.86
N GLY A 136 3.43 -0.08 -7.13
CA GLY A 136 2.88 -0.45 -5.83
C GLY A 136 3.07 0.62 -4.76
N ALA A 137 4.23 1.28 -4.76
CA ALA A 137 4.55 2.37 -3.84
C ALA A 137 3.62 3.57 -4.03
N LEU A 138 3.36 4.00 -5.27
CA LEU A 138 2.39 5.06 -5.55
C LEU A 138 0.96 4.68 -5.14
N ALA A 139 0.56 3.43 -5.41
CA ALA A 139 -0.75 2.93 -5.01
C ALA A 139 -0.91 2.95 -3.48
N ALA A 140 0.13 2.59 -2.73
CA ALA A 140 0.11 2.63 -1.27
C ALA A 140 0.21 4.06 -0.73
N LEU A 141 0.98 4.93 -1.39
CA LEU A 141 1.17 6.34 -1.02
C LEU A 141 -0.15 7.12 -1.10
N TYR A 142 -1.01 6.80 -2.07
CA TYR A 142 -2.35 7.39 -2.17
C TYR A 142 -3.13 7.25 -0.84
N TRP A 143 -3.18 6.04 -0.29
CA TRP A 143 -3.85 5.80 0.99
C TRP A 143 -3.10 6.39 2.17
N ALA A 144 -1.77 6.38 2.13
CA ALA A 144 -0.95 6.99 3.18
C ALA A 144 -1.26 8.48 3.31
N THR A 145 -1.31 9.21 2.19
CA THR A 145 -1.69 10.62 2.13
C THR A 145 -3.14 10.83 2.55
N ALA A 146 -4.08 10.04 2.03
CA ALA A 146 -5.52 10.19 2.31
C ALA A 146 -5.88 9.95 3.79
N ASP A 147 -5.14 9.08 4.47
CA ASP A 147 -5.37 8.77 5.88
C ASP A 147 -4.40 9.49 6.84
N ALA A 148 -3.40 10.24 6.34
CA ALA A 148 -2.34 10.85 7.16
C ALA A 148 -2.88 11.69 8.33
N SER A 149 -3.89 12.53 8.06
CA SER A 149 -4.51 13.42 9.07
C SER A 149 -5.24 12.66 10.19
N LYS A 150 -5.58 11.39 9.99
CA LYS A 150 -6.21 10.55 11.03
C LYS A 150 -5.21 9.98 12.02
N PHE A 151 -3.92 10.02 11.67
CA PHE A 151 -2.83 9.39 12.42
C PHE A 151 -1.72 10.38 12.81
N SER A 152 -1.91 11.68 12.54
CA SER A 152 -1.07 12.75 13.05
C SER A 152 -1.92 13.80 13.76
N SER A 153 -1.53 14.17 14.98
CA SER A 153 -2.12 15.28 15.73
C SER A 153 -1.34 16.60 15.58
N GLU A 154 -0.19 16.60 14.89
CA GLU A 154 0.73 17.75 14.86
C GLU A 154 1.44 17.92 13.50
N ALA A 155 2.01 19.12 13.32
CA ALA A 155 2.71 19.66 12.14
C ALA A 155 4.03 18.94 11.79
N GLN A 156 4.04 17.61 11.72
CA GLN A 156 5.14 16.90 11.08
C GLN A 156 5.15 17.22 9.59
N GLU A 157 6.30 17.69 9.10
CA GLU A 157 6.55 17.74 7.66
C GLU A 157 6.48 16.32 7.11
N VAL A 158 5.42 16.08 6.35
CA VAL A 158 5.22 14.84 5.64
C VAL A 158 5.92 14.96 4.30
N PRO A 159 6.80 14.02 3.94
CA PRO A 159 7.49 14.08 2.65
C PRO A 159 6.46 13.97 1.52
N VAL A 160 6.63 14.81 0.50
CA VAL A 160 5.78 14.85 -0.70
C VAL A 160 6.62 14.58 -1.94
N LEU A 161 6.01 13.95 -2.94
CA LEU A 161 6.63 13.81 -4.26
C LEU A 161 6.56 15.14 -5.00
N GLY A 162 7.68 15.55 -5.58
CA GLY A 162 7.74 16.75 -6.40
C GLY A 162 7.09 16.51 -7.77
N GLN A 163 6.49 17.55 -8.33
CA GLN A 163 5.88 17.48 -9.66
C GLN A 163 6.91 17.21 -10.76
N ALA A 164 8.07 17.85 -10.70
CA ALA A 164 9.18 17.59 -11.63
C ALA A 164 9.61 16.12 -11.61
N GLU A 165 9.73 15.53 -10.41
CA GLU A 165 10.11 14.13 -10.21
C GLU A 165 9.09 13.16 -10.84
N LEU A 166 7.79 13.43 -10.66
CA LEU A 166 6.73 12.63 -11.27
C LEU A 166 6.73 12.75 -12.80
N LEU A 167 6.89 13.97 -13.33
CA LEU A 167 6.97 14.22 -14.77
C LEU A 167 8.17 13.50 -15.39
N ASP A 168 9.36 13.66 -14.81
CA ASP A 168 10.58 13.03 -15.29
C ASP A 168 10.46 11.49 -15.25
N THR A 169 9.87 10.94 -14.19
CA THR A 169 9.61 9.50 -14.09
C THR A 169 8.62 9.01 -15.15
N PHE A 170 7.54 9.76 -15.41
CA PHE A 170 6.57 9.40 -16.46
C PHE A 170 7.21 9.36 -17.84
N LEU A 171 8.05 10.37 -18.15
CA LEU A 171 8.72 10.51 -19.43
C LEU A 171 9.80 9.43 -19.64
N ALA A 172 10.50 9.05 -18.57
CA ALA A 172 11.58 8.07 -18.63
C ALA A 172 11.10 6.61 -18.69
N THR A 173 9.88 6.31 -18.23
CA THR A 173 9.38 4.92 -18.16
C THR A 173 8.46 4.57 -19.31
N GLU A 174 8.57 3.35 -19.85
CA GLU A 174 7.58 2.74 -20.76
C GLU A 174 6.60 1.81 -20.02
N HIS A 175 6.82 1.59 -18.71
CA HIS A 175 6.01 0.69 -17.92
C HIS A 175 4.59 1.24 -17.74
N LEU A 176 3.65 0.69 -18.50
CA LEU A 176 2.28 1.19 -18.57
C LEU A 176 1.57 1.27 -17.20
N PRO A 177 1.63 0.26 -16.32
CA PRO A 177 1.02 0.36 -14.99
C PRO A 177 1.57 1.53 -14.17
N LEU A 178 2.87 1.85 -14.31
CA LEU A 178 3.49 2.97 -13.61
C LEU A 178 3.00 4.30 -14.18
N ARG A 179 2.92 4.45 -15.51
CA ARG A 179 2.33 5.64 -16.15
C ARG A 179 0.89 5.87 -15.69
N ARG A 180 0.07 4.81 -15.65
CA ARG A 180 -1.31 4.88 -15.15
C ARG A 180 -1.37 5.34 -13.70
N GLN A 181 -0.42 4.92 -12.86
CA GLN A 181 -0.38 5.36 -11.46
C GLN A 181 0.17 6.76 -11.25
N ILE A 182 1.11 7.24 -12.08
CA ILE A 182 1.67 8.59 -11.98
C ILE A 182 0.65 9.65 -12.43
N LEU A 183 -0.04 9.41 -13.55
CA LEU A 183 -0.87 10.43 -14.20
C LEU A 183 -1.88 11.12 -13.26
N PRO A 184 -2.61 10.40 -12.37
CA PRO A 184 -3.48 11.04 -11.38
C PRO A 184 -2.80 12.07 -10.47
N TRP A 185 -1.51 11.92 -10.17
CA TRP A 185 -0.75 12.81 -9.27
C TRP A 185 -0.24 14.08 -9.96
N LEU A 186 -0.15 14.09 -11.29
CA LEU A 186 0.40 15.22 -12.04
C LEU A 186 -0.50 16.45 -12.03
N GLY A 187 -1.83 16.27 -11.90
CA GLY A 187 -2.77 17.39 -11.81
C GLY A 187 -2.65 18.40 -12.96
N LEU A 188 -2.55 17.93 -14.21
CA LEU A 188 -2.14 18.74 -15.38
C LEU A 188 -2.99 19.99 -15.69
N GLY A 189 -4.18 20.11 -15.12
CA GLY A 189 -5.03 21.31 -15.24
C GLY A 189 -4.79 22.37 -14.17
N THR A 190 -3.88 22.14 -13.23
CA THR A 190 -3.50 23.14 -12.22
C THR A 190 -2.37 24.03 -12.76
N PRO A 191 -2.31 25.33 -12.43
CA PRO A 191 -1.18 26.16 -12.79
C PRO A 191 0.12 25.58 -12.22
N MET A 192 1.09 25.30 -13.09
CA MET A 192 2.41 24.78 -12.75
C MET A 192 3.48 25.80 -13.12
N ALA A 193 4.69 25.66 -12.57
CA ALA A 193 5.81 26.52 -12.92
C ALA A 193 6.14 26.41 -14.42
N ASP A 194 6.43 27.55 -15.05
CA ASP A 194 6.69 27.65 -16.50
C ASP A 194 7.83 26.73 -16.97
N GLU A 195 8.82 26.48 -16.11
CA GLU A 195 9.93 25.56 -16.38
C GLU A 195 9.49 24.10 -16.61
N LEU A 196 8.28 23.73 -16.18
CA LEU A 196 7.71 22.40 -16.39
C LEU A 196 6.83 22.32 -17.63
N ALA A 197 6.51 23.44 -18.29
CA ALA A 197 5.57 23.50 -19.41
C ALA A 197 5.96 22.54 -20.56
N GLY A 198 7.25 22.48 -20.90
CA GLY A 198 7.75 21.55 -21.93
C GLY A 198 7.55 20.07 -21.56
N ARG A 199 7.77 19.71 -20.29
CA ARG A 199 7.54 18.34 -19.79
C ARG A 199 6.04 17.99 -19.81
N ILE A 200 5.19 18.93 -19.38
CA ILE A 200 3.73 18.78 -19.38
C ILE A 200 3.20 18.57 -20.80
N ALA A 201 3.65 19.38 -21.76
CA ALA A 201 3.28 19.23 -23.16
C ALA A 201 3.66 17.83 -23.70
N ARG A 202 4.87 17.36 -23.37
CA ARG A 202 5.33 16.04 -23.80
C ARG A 202 4.55 14.88 -23.17
N VAL A 203 4.24 14.95 -21.87
CA VAL A 203 3.37 13.96 -21.20
C VAL A 203 1.99 13.94 -21.85
N THR A 204 1.44 15.12 -22.15
CA THR A 204 0.12 15.26 -22.78
C THR A 204 0.08 14.62 -24.16
N GLU A 205 1.11 14.87 -24.97
CA GLU A 205 1.27 14.27 -26.29
C GLU A 205 1.33 12.73 -26.21
N ILE A 206 2.17 12.18 -25.31
CA ILE A 206 2.28 10.73 -25.09
C ILE A 206 0.92 10.14 -24.69
N CYS A 207 0.22 10.77 -23.74
CA CYS A 207 -1.07 10.28 -23.28
C CYS A 207 -2.11 10.29 -24.40
N ARG A 208 -2.18 11.35 -25.23
CA ARG A 208 -3.14 11.45 -26.35
C ARG A 208 -2.85 10.45 -27.47
N ALA A 209 -1.58 10.21 -27.77
CA ALA A 209 -1.15 9.25 -28.80
C ALA A 209 -1.16 7.79 -28.32
N SER A 210 -1.31 7.55 -27.01
CA SER A 210 -1.27 6.21 -26.42
C SER A 210 -2.38 5.30 -26.96
N SER A 211 -2.07 4.02 -27.17
CA SER A 211 -3.09 2.98 -27.41
C SER A 211 -3.89 2.65 -26.14
N ASP A 212 -3.40 3.03 -24.97
CA ASP A 212 -4.07 2.87 -23.68
C ASP A 212 -5.21 3.88 -23.50
N GLU A 213 -6.44 3.37 -23.39
CA GLU A 213 -7.64 4.20 -23.21
C GLU A 213 -7.64 4.98 -21.89
N TYR A 214 -7.11 4.38 -20.82
CA TYR A 214 -7.07 5.06 -19.53
C TYR A 214 -6.20 6.32 -19.59
N LEU A 215 -4.99 6.24 -20.14
CA LEU A 215 -4.12 7.41 -20.31
C LEU A 215 -4.78 8.50 -21.17
N ARG A 216 -5.37 8.12 -22.32
CA ARG A 216 -6.07 9.08 -23.21
C ARG A 216 -7.22 9.79 -22.50
N THR A 217 -8.04 9.05 -21.76
CA THR A 217 -9.21 9.63 -21.10
C THR A 217 -8.80 10.46 -19.89
N ARG A 218 -7.87 9.97 -19.06
CA ARG A 218 -7.45 10.66 -17.83
C ARG A 218 -6.77 11.99 -18.13
N VAL A 219 -5.96 12.09 -19.18
CA VAL A 219 -5.34 13.37 -19.57
C VAL A 219 -6.40 14.40 -19.99
N ARG A 220 -7.40 13.99 -20.78
CA ARG A 220 -8.50 14.87 -21.21
C ARG A 220 -9.28 15.41 -20.02
N VAL A 221 -9.56 14.56 -19.03
CA VAL A 221 -10.26 14.98 -17.81
C VAL A 221 -9.44 15.99 -17.01
N GLN A 222 -8.12 15.75 -16.85
CA GLN A 222 -7.27 16.70 -16.13
C GLN A 222 -7.17 18.07 -16.81
N LEU A 223 -7.26 18.11 -18.15
CA LEU A 223 -7.26 19.35 -18.93
C LEU A 223 -8.66 20.01 -19.03
N GLY A 224 -9.68 19.45 -18.40
CA GLY A 224 -11.06 19.99 -18.45
C GLY A 224 -11.80 19.71 -19.75
N GLU A 225 -11.28 18.84 -20.62
CA GLU A 225 -11.87 18.50 -21.92
C GLU A 225 -12.96 17.41 -21.82
N SER A 226 -13.10 16.77 -20.65
CA SER A 226 -14.09 15.73 -20.38
C SER A 226 -14.40 15.63 -18.88
N SER A 227 -15.60 15.20 -18.53
CA SER A 227 -16.07 15.08 -17.13
C SER A 227 -16.09 13.66 -16.56
N LEU A 228 -15.85 12.62 -17.38
CA LEU A 228 -15.97 11.21 -16.97
C LEU A 228 -14.62 10.58 -16.64
N LEU A 229 -14.46 10.12 -15.39
CA LEU A 229 -13.27 9.38 -14.94
C LEU A 229 -13.46 7.87 -15.11
N PRO A 230 -12.65 7.19 -15.94
CA PRO A 230 -12.64 5.73 -15.97
C PRO A 230 -11.94 5.18 -14.73
N ALA A 231 -12.38 4.01 -14.27
CA ALA A 231 -11.65 3.24 -13.27
C ALA A 231 -10.29 2.80 -13.82
N LEU A 232 -9.31 2.58 -12.94
CA LEU A 232 -8.07 1.91 -13.34
C LEU A 232 -8.41 0.50 -13.87
N PRO A 233 -7.93 0.11 -15.06
CA PRO A 233 -8.12 -1.24 -15.57
C PRO A 233 -7.48 -2.26 -14.61
N ALA A 234 -8.02 -3.47 -14.55
CA ALA A 234 -7.39 -4.56 -13.80
C ALA A 234 -5.94 -4.75 -14.26
N GLN A 235 -5.00 -4.88 -13.32
CA GLN A 235 -3.62 -5.20 -13.66
C GLN A 235 -3.57 -6.66 -14.09
N SER A 236 -3.18 -6.91 -15.35
CA SER A 236 -2.88 -8.26 -15.84
C SER A 236 -1.67 -8.77 -15.05
N SER A 237 -1.88 -9.86 -14.32
CA SER A 237 -0.83 -10.62 -13.60
C SER A 237 0.15 -11.27 -14.55
#